data_AF-A0A965I195-F1
#
_entry.id   AF-A0A965I195-F1
#
_cell.length_a   1.000
_cell.length_b   1.000
_cell.length_c   1.000
_cell.angle_alpha   90.00
_cell.angle_beta   90.00
_cell.angle_gamma   90.00
#
_symmetry.space_group_name_H-M   'P 1'
#
loop_
_entity.id
_entity.type
_entity.pdbx_description
1 polymer ?
#
loop_
_entity_poly.entity_id
_entity_poly.type
_entity_poly.pdbx_seq_one_letter_code
_entity_poly.pdbx_strand_id
1 'polypeptide(L)' 'GKAIGAAELISHLQGTLTLQEAIKQANIATRQYAKRQRTWFRSNMQKWQIFDPSLS' A
#
# COMPACT_ATOMS: atom_id res chain seq x y z
N GLY A 1 -4.14 -0.61 13.27
CA GLY A 1 -4.04 -1.19 11.92
C GLY A 1 -2.73 -1.95 11.82
N LYS A 2 -2.72 -3.15 11.23
CA LYS A 2 -1.47 -3.85 10.94
C LYS A 2 -0.74 -3.13 9.80
N ALA A 3 0.57 -2.95 9.94
CA ALA A 3 1.39 -2.43 8.84
C ALA A 3 1.39 -3.44 7.68
N ILE A 4 1.32 -2.92 6.44
CA ILE A 4 1.38 -3.74 5.23
C ILE A 4 2.80 -4.33 5.13
N GLY A 5 2.94 -5.64 4.92
CA GLY A 5 4.23 -6.33 4.91
C GLY A 5 4.64 -6.95 6.25
N ALA A 6 3.99 -6.59 7.36
CA ALA A 6 4.35 -7.11 8.68
C ALA A 6 4.01 -8.60 8.85
N ALA A 7 2.93 -9.07 8.22
CA ALA A 7 2.52 -10.47 8.30
C ALA A 7 3.52 -11.37 7.55
N GLU A 8 4.00 -10.91 6.40
CA GLU A 8 4.97 -11.60 5.56
C GLU A 8 6.33 -11.74 6.27
N LEU A 9 6.75 -10.68 6.97
CA LEU A 9 7.97 -10.73 7.79
C LEU A 9 7.84 -11.69 8.96
N ILE A 10 6.69 -11.71 9.65
CA ILE A 10 6.40 -12.64 10.74
C ILE A 10 6.43 -14.09 10.23
N SER A 11 5.84 -14.36 9.07
CA SER A 11 5.88 -15.69 8.44
C SER A 11 7.31 -16.15 8.12
N HIS A 12 8.20 -15.24 7.69
CA HIS A 12 9.61 -15.56 7.53
C HIS A 12 10.29 -15.88 8.87
N LEU A 13 10.06 -15.09 9.91
CA LEU A 13 10.59 -15.34 11.26
C LEU A 13 10.10 -16.67 11.86
N GLN A 14 8.91 -17.12 11.46
CA GLN A 14 8.34 -18.41 11.84
C GLN A 14 8.83 -19.58 10.98
N GLY A 15 9.69 -19.34 9.98
CA GLY A 15 10.19 -20.36 9.07
C GLY A 15 9.16 -20.89 8.07
N THR A 16 8.01 -20.24 7.95
CA THR A 16 6.91 -20.64 7.04
C THR A 16 7.04 -20.05 5.64
N LEU A 17 7.88 -19.03 5.46
CA LEU A 17 8.27 -18.46 4.18
C LEU A 17 9.78 -18.23 4.13
N THR A 18 10.36 -18.39 2.94
CA THR A 18 11.70 -17.87 2.71
C THR A 18 11.69 -16.33 2.73
N LEU A 19 12.84 -15.72 3.02
CA LEU A 19 12.97 -14.26 3.02
C LEU A 19 12.58 -13.66 1.65
N GLN A 20 12.98 -14.33 0.56
CA GLN A 20 12.69 -13.90 -0.80
C GLN A 20 11.18 -13.93 -1.09
N GLU A 21 10.48 -14.97 -0.66
CA GLU A 21 9.02 -15.04 -0.81
C GLU A 21 8.31 -13.98 0.03
N ALA A 22 8.75 -13.77 1.28
CA ALA A 22 8.20 -12.73 2.14
C ALA A 22 8.35 -11.33 1.51
N ILE A 23 9.53 -11.01 0.97
CA ILE A 23 9.78 -9.75 0.24
C ILE A 23 8.86 -9.63 -0.98
N LYS A 24 8.73 -10.70 -1.78
CA LYS A 24 7.86 -10.70 -2.96
C LYS A 24 6.40 -10.44 -2.59
N GLN A 25 5.91 -11.10 -1.54
CA GLN A 25 4.54 -10.95 -1.05
C GLN A 25 4.29 -9.54 -0.49
N ALA A 26 5.19 -9.01 0.33
CA ALA A 26 5.09 -7.65 0.88
C ALA A 26 5.04 -6.58 -0.23
N ASN A 27 5.84 -6.75 -1.29
CA ASN A 27 5.81 -5.88 -2.47
C ASN A 27 4.48 -5.94 -3.22
N ILE A 28 3.90 -7.14 -3.37
CA ILE A 28 2.57 -7.31 -3.99
C ILE A 28 1.50 -6.61 -3.15
N ALA A 29 1.49 -6.85 -1.83
CA ALA A 29 0.53 -6.25 -0.90
C ALA A 29 0.58 -4.72 -0.95
N THR A 30 1.79 -4.15 -0.99
CA THR A 30 2.02 -2.70 -1.11
C THR A 30 1.44 -2.12 -2.40
N ARG A 31 1.69 -2.77 -3.55
CA ARG A 31 1.12 -2.33 -4.84
C ARG A 31 -0.41 -2.41 -4.86
N GLN A 32 -0.98 -3.48 -4.30
CA GLN A 32 -2.43 -3.63 -4.21
C GLN A 32 -3.05 -2.55 -3.33
N TYR A 33 -2.41 -2.21 -2.20
CA TYR A 33 -2.87 -1.13 -1.34
C TYR A 33 -2.81 0.23 -2.05
N ALA A 34 -1.70 0.55 -2.71
CA ALA A 34 -1.59 1.78 -3.50
C ALA A 34 -2.67 1.87 -4.59
N LYS A 35 -2.98 0.75 -5.26
CA LYS A 35 -4.09 0.68 -6.24
C LYS A 35 -5.44 0.96 -5.57
N ARG A 36 -5.73 0.32 -4.43
CA ARG A 36 -6.97 0.57 -3.67
C ARG A 36 -7.08 2.02 -3.22
N GLN A 37 -5.99 2.62 -2.73
CA GLN A 37 -5.96 4.04 -2.38
C GLN A 37 -6.28 4.92 -3.58
N ARG A 38 -5.67 4.68 -4.75
CA ARG A 38 -6.00 5.42 -5.98
C ARG A 38 -7.49 5.30 -6.35
N THR A 39 -8.04 4.09 -6.30
CA THR A 39 -9.47 3.87 -6.58
C THR A 39 -10.34 4.63 -5.59
N TRP A 40 -10.04 4.52 -4.29
CA TRP A 40 -10.79 5.20 -3.25
C TRP A 40 -10.70 6.73 -3.39
N PHE A 41 -9.51 7.28 -3.62
CA PHE A 41 -9.32 8.70 -3.88
C PHE A 41 -10.13 9.17 -5.10
N ARG A 42 -10.08 8.44 -6.21
CA ARG A 42 -10.86 8.78 -7.41
C ARG A 42 -12.35 8.86 -7.13
N SER A 43 -12.91 7.98 -6.30
CA SER A 43 -14.34 7.96 -6.00
C SER A 43 -14.74 8.93 -4.88
N ASN A 44 -13.90 9.11 -3.87
CA ASN A 44 -14.23 9.83 -2.65
C ASN A 44 -13.77 11.30 -2.65
N MET A 45 -12.84 11.66 -3.54
CA MET A 45 -12.26 13.01 -3.62
C MET A 45 -12.63 13.75 -4.89
N GLN A 46 -13.67 13.32 -5.61
CA GLN A 46 -14.11 13.92 -6.88
C GLN A 46 -14.38 15.43 -6.78
N LYS A 47 -14.77 15.92 -5.60
CA LYS A 47 -15.12 17.32 -5.35
C LYS A 47 -13.95 18.15 -4.80
N TRP A 48 -12.76 17.56 -4.67
CA TRP A 48 -11.61 18.27 -4.13
C TRP A 48 -11.14 19.31 -5.14
N GLN A 49 -10.97 20.55 -4.67
CA GLN A 49 -10.38 21.62 -5.45
C GLN A 49 -8.86 21.51 -5.34
N ILE A 50 -8.20 21.34 -6.49
CA ILE A 50 -6.74 21.40 -6.54
C ILE A 50 -6.35 22.87 -6.41
N PHE A 51 -5.65 23.20 -5.34
CA PHE A 51 -5.10 24.54 -5.15
C PHE A 51 -3.76 24.64 -5.88
N ASP A 52 -3.66 25.58 -6.82
CA ASP A 52 -2.41 25.97 -7.45
C ASP A 52 -1.96 27.34 -6.89
N PRO A 53 -0.91 27.39 -6.07
CA PRO A 53 -0.42 28.63 -5.47
C PRO A 53 0.13 29.64 -6.48
N SER A 54 0.44 29.21 -7.72
CA SER A 54 1.00 30.09 -8.76
C SER A 54 -0.05 30.93 -9.49
N LEU A 55 -1.34 30.67 -9.24
CA LEU A 55 -2.49 31.38 -9.82
C LEU A 55 -3.11 32.40 -8.83
N SER A 56 -2.45 32.67 -7.71
CA SER A 56 -2.85 33.65 -6.67
C SER A 56 -1.91 34.85 -6.67
#